data_AF-A0A946HVM9-F1
#
_entry.id   AF-A0A946HVM9-F1
#
_cell.length_a   1.000
_cell.length_b   1.000
_cell.length_c   1.000
_cell.angle_alpha   90.00
_cell.angle_beta   90.00
_cell.angle_gamma   90.00
#
_symmetry.space_group_name_H-M   'P 1'
#
loop_
_entity.id
_entity.type
_entity.pdbx_description
1 polymer ?
#
loop_
_entity_poly.entity_id
_entity_poly.type
_entity_poly.pdbx_seq_one_letter_code
_entity_poly.pdbx_strand_id
1 'polypeptide(L)'
;MTAPVRKLAAILAADVVGYSKLMGEDQARTLDALRQLRKKLFEPVVDEYRGNVVKRMGDGWIVEFASVSDAVDCALRFQIGLAAHEIIRLRAGIHIGEVVFEDEDVFGEGVNVAARLEELAEPGEVLISDTVHNSLDKKSAAQFNGGDSQDLKNIARPVQIWRWSSSGTQQVLPAERGMLALPDKPSIAVLPFDNMSGDPEQEYFSDGMTEDIITALSRLRWLFVIARNSTFTYKGRAVDIKQVGRELGVRYILEGSVRKAGVRVRVTAQLIEAETGNHIWAERYDRELADIFDLQDELTEAISAQVDAELAGSEREQAHKKPTTDLDAWELYQRGMWHFYKYGKDDFIEARRLFQRALQRSPEFANAHAGLAVIAYNNALLGYAEDRAADLDESLHHAEKAVALDDRDSYNLYALGRIFTNLGDRDRAVSALEKAIRLNPNSATAHHGLAMARYWFGGATESISLHTRAIRLSPYDPQLWAFHFLRSMAYSMLDQLDLAITDAKVAIQEKSDEFLPCLALAVACSLSNNYDEGRAAYRQASALRPELSVAYINSTMSQVHGPYMTKYLDALRAVGLPEE
;
A
#
# COMPACT_ATOMS: atom_id res chain seq x y z
N MET A 1 -52.41 -4.13 27.52
CA MET A 1 -51.79 -2.82 27.29
C MET A 1 -50.31 -2.97 27.58
N THR A 2 -49.53 -3.19 26.53
CA THR A 2 -48.07 -3.17 26.57
C THR A 2 -47.62 -1.75 26.93
N ALA A 3 -46.69 -1.61 27.86
CA ALA A 3 -46.20 -0.29 28.25
C ALA A 3 -45.47 0.37 27.06
N PRO A 4 -45.67 1.68 26.81
CA PRO A 4 -45.03 2.37 25.69
C PRO A 4 -43.50 2.35 25.83
N VAL A 5 -42.80 1.91 24.78
CA VAL A 5 -41.34 1.81 24.76
C VAL A 5 -40.76 3.03 24.06
N ARG A 6 -39.92 3.80 24.78
CA ARG A 6 -39.21 4.96 24.23
C ARG A 6 -37.79 4.56 23.84
N LYS A 7 -37.38 4.86 22.61
CA LYS A 7 -35.99 4.67 22.14
C LYS A 7 -35.61 5.68 21.06
N LEU A 8 -34.32 5.89 20.88
CA LEU A 8 -33.77 6.60 19.72
C LEU A 8 -33.73 5.63 18.54
N ALA A 9 -34.28 6.01 17.40
CA ALA A 9 -34.27 5.18 16.19
C ALA A 9 -34.18 6.05 14.93
N ALA A 10 -33.60 5.48 13.87
CA ALA A 10 -33.68 6.06 12.53
C ALA A 10 -35.00 5.64 11.89
N ILE A 11 -35.78 6.62 11.45
CA ILE A 11 -37.09 6.42 10.83
C ILE A 11 -36.99 6.79 9.35
N LEU A 12 -37.36 5.84 8.50
CA LEU A 12 -37.57 6.02 7.07
C LEU A 12 -39.08 6.09 6.81
N ALA A 13 -39.54 7.23 6.30
CA ALA A 13 -40.88 7.37 5.71
C ALA A 13 -40.74 7.33 4.18
N ALA A 14 -41.58 6.56 3.50
CA ALA A 14 -41.60 6.49 2.04
C ALA A 14 -43.02 6.25 1.50
N ASP A 15 -43.38 6.87 0.38
CA ASP A 15 -44.67 6.65 -0.29
C ASP A 15 -44.54 6.57 -1.82
N VAL A 16 -45.57 6.02 -2.48
CA VAL A 16 -45.69 6.01 -3.94
C VAL A 16 -46.31 7.31 -4.42
N VAL A 17 -45.55 8.08 -5.20
CA VAL A 17 -46.01 9.35 -5.75
C VAL A 17 -47.18 9.13 -6.69
N GLY A 18 -48.26 9.90 -6.49
CA GLY A 18 -49.40 9.94 -7.40
C GLY A 18 -50.28 8.68 -7.36
N TYR A 19 -50.19 7.87 -6.31
CA TYR A 19 -50.92 6.61 -6.16
C TYR A 19 -52.42 6.71 -6.47
N SER A 20 -53.11 7.74 -5.96
CA SER A 20 -54.56 7.92 -6.22
C SER A 20 -54.88 8.13 -7.71
N LYS A 21 -53.98 8.77 -8.46
CA LYS A 21 -54.12 8.99 -9.91
C LYS A 21 -53.87 7.69 -10.67
N LEU A 22 -52.81 6.95 -10.33
CA LEU A 22 -52.48 5.64 -10.92
C LEU A 22 -53.62 4.63 -10.74
N MET A 23 -54.23 4.61 -9.55
CA MET A 23 -55.39 3.78 -9.26
C MET A 23 -56.64 4.15 -10.09
N GLY A 24 -56.78 5.42 -10.48
CA GLY A 24 -57.87 5.89 -11.34
C GLY A 24 -57.67 5.59 -12.83
N GLU A 25 -56.42 5.50 -13.30
CA GLU A 25 -56.09 5.22 -14.71
C GLU A 25 -56.13 3.72 -15.04
N ASP A 26 -55.50 2.88 -14.22
CA ASP A 26 -55.51 1.42 -14.37
C ASP A 26 -55.27 0.74 -13.03
N GLN A 27 -56.39 0.43 -12.35
CA GLN A 27 -56.39 -0.19 -11.03
C GLN A 27 -55.68 -1.56 -11.01
N ALA A 28 -55.87 -2.39 -12.04
CA ALA A 28 -55.34 -3.73 -12.07
C ALA A 28 -53.81 -3.71 -12.23
N ARG A 29 -53.32 -2.88 -13.16
CA ARG A 29 -51.89 -2.73 -13.42
C ARG A 29 -51.14 -2.09 -12.24
N THR A 30 -51.76 -1.10 -11.58
CA THR A 30 -51.16 -0.43 -10.41
C THR A 30 -51.06 -1.36 -9.22
N LEU A 31 -52.11 -2.15 -8.92
CA LEU A 31 -52.08 -3.14 -7.83
C LEU A 31 -51.07 -4.26 -8.08
N ASP A 32 -50.92 -4.72 -9.32
CA ASP A 32 -49.89 -5.72 -9.65
C ASP A 32 -48.48 -5.15 -9.48
N ALA A 33 -48.23 -3.94 -9.98
CA ALA A 33 -46.94 -3.26 -9.82
C ALA A 33 -46.57 -3.07 -8.34
N LEU A 34 -47.54 -2.66 -7.49
CA LEU A 34 -47.32 -2.50 -6.04
C LEU A 34 -47.04 -3.84 -5.33
N ARG A 35 -47.75 -4.91 -5.72
CA ARG A 35 -47.47 -6.26 -5.21
C ARG A 35 -46.08 -6.74 -5.60
N GLN A 36 -45.66 -6.49 -6.83
CA GLN A 36 -44.33 -6.85 -7.32
C GLN A 36 -43.22 -6.03 -6.64
N LEU A 37 -43.39 -4.70 -6.52
CA LEU A 37 -42.51 -3.82 -5.75
C LEU A 37 -42.31 -4.40 -4.35
N ARG A 38 -43.41 -4.70 -3.67
CA ARG A 38 -43.39 -5.15 -2.29
C ARG A 38 -42.60 -6.45 -2.12
N LYS A 39 -42.90 -7.46 -2.95
CA LYS A 39 -42.33 -8.81 -2.82
C LYS A 39 -40.90 -8.91 -3.36
N LYS A 40 -40.58 -8.17 -4.44
CA LYS A 40 -39.29 -8.32 -5.14
C LYS A 40 -38.23 -7.30 -4.71
N LEU A 41 -38.65 -6.16 -4.18
CA LEU A 41 -37.73 -5.09 -3.80
C LEU A 41 -37.93 -4.66 -2.35
N PHE A 42 -39.13 -4.25 -1.95
CA PHE A 42 -39.33 -3.61 -0.65
C PHE A 42 -38.99 -4.54 0.52
N GLU A 43 -39.70 -5.67 0.66
CA GLU A 43 -39.48 -6.61 1.79
C GLU A 43 -38.04 -7.17 1.82
N PRO A 44 -37.46 -7.67 0.70
CA PRO A 44 -36.09 -8.17 0.72
C PRO A 44 -35.04 -7.12 1.09
N VAL A 45 -35.18 -5.88 0.62
CA VAL A 45 -34.22 -4.81 0.91
C VAL A 45 -34.39 -4.30 2.34
N VAL A 46 -35.61 -4.20 2.86
CA VAL A 46 -35.78 -3.90 4.29
C VAL A 46 -35.09 -4.96 5.15
N ASP A 47 -35.27 -6.24 4.83
CA ASP A 47 -34.65 -7.35 5.57
C ASP A 47 -33.11 -7.34 5.44
N GLU A 48 -32.58 -7.09 4.24
CA GLU A 48 -31.13 -6.97 3.95
C GLU A 48 -30.46 -5.92 4.84
N TYR A 49 -31.11 -4.77 5.03
CA TYR A 49 -30.63 -3.67 5.87
C TYR A 49 -31.22 -3.70 7.30
N ARG A 50 -31.74 -4.86 7.74
CA ARG A 50 -32.20 -5.09 9.12
C ARG A 50 -33.25 -4.08 9.60
N GLY A 51 -34.05 -3.56 8.68
CA GLY A 51 -35.15 -2.65 8.99
C GLY A 51 -36.36 -3.41 9.52
N ASN A 52 -37.15 -2.73 10.35
CA ASN A 52 -38.41 -3.24 10.87
C ASN A 52 -39.55 -2.40 10.31
N VAL A 53 -40.44 -3.00 9.49
CA VAL A 53 -41.61 -2.29 8.96
C VAL A 53 -42.61 -2.08 10.07
N VAL A 54 -42.71 -0.85 10.57
CA VAL A 54 -43.60 -0.51 11.69
C VAL A 54 -45.02 -0.27 11.20
N LYS A 55 -45.17 0.50 10.11
CA LYS A 55 -46.49 0.87 9.58
C LYS A 55 -46.56 0.70 8.08
N ARG A 56 -47.71 0.23 7.62
CA ARG A 56 -48.08 0.13 6.20
C ARG A 56 -49.34 0.94 5.96
N MET A 57 -49.27 1.86 5.02
CA MET A 57 -50.33 2.82 4.72
C MET A 57 -50.70 2.73 3.24
N GLY A 58 -51.13 1.55 2.77
CA GLY A 58 -51.54 1.33 1.37
C GLY A 58 -50.41 1.50 0.33
N ASP A 59 -50.06 2.75 0.06
CA ASP A 59 -49.00 3.26 -0.81
C ASP A 59 -47.77 3.78 -0.04
N GLY A 60 -47.84 3.87 1.29
CA GLY A 60 -46.73 4.33 2.13
C GLY A 60 -46.24 3.31 3.16
N TRP A 61 -45.02 3.53 3.63
CA TRP A 61 -44.33 2.75 4.65
C TRP A 61 -43.61 3.63 5.65
N ILE A 62 -43.63 3.19 6.91
CA ILE A 62 -42.74 3.68 7.96
C ILE A 62 -41.90 2.50 8.42
N VAL A 63 -40.58 2.64 8.28
CA VAL A 63 -39.60 1.61 8.61
C VAL A 63 -38.65 2.15 9.67
N GLU A 64 -38.42 1.34 10.70
CA GLU A 64 -37.49 1.63 11.79
C GLU A 64 -36.16 0.91 11.55
N PHE A 65 -35.06 1.62 11.78
CA PHE A 65 -33.72 1.08 11.78
C PHE A 65 -32.98 1.42 13.07
N ALA A 66 -32.16 0.49 13.54
CA ALA A 66 -31.22 0.73 14.64
C ALA A 66 -29.98 1.54 14.19
N SER A 67 -29.73 1.61 12.87
CA SER A 67 -28.56 2.25 12.25
C SER A 67 -29.02 3.31 11.26
N VAL A 68 -28.41 4.49 11.32
CA VAL A 68 -28.66 5.59 10.37
C VAL A 68 -28.19 5.21 8.96
N SER A 69 -27.00 4.59 8.87
CA SER A 69 -26.46 4.13 7.58
C SER A 69 -27.36 3.09 6.92
N ASP A 70 -27.89 2.15 7.70
CA ASP A 70 -28.80 1.11 7.19
C ASP A 70 -30.09 1.74 6.63
N ALA A 71 -30.65 2.74 7.32
CA ALA A 71 -31.84 3.47 6.84
C ALA A 71 -31.57 4.20 5.52
N VAL A 72 -30.40 4.86 5.41
CA VAL A 72 -29.97 5.60 4.21
C VAL A 72 -29.72 4.65 3.05
N ASP A 73 -28.92 3.62 3.25
CA ASP A 73 -28.60 2.64 2.19
C ASP A 73 -29.85 1.90 1.71
N CYS A 74 -30.78 1.56 2.62
CA CYS A 74 -32.07 0.99 2.28
C CYS A 74 -32.89 1.92 1.37
N ALA A 75 -33.01 3.20 1.73
CA ALA A 75 -33.75 4.18 0.94
C ALA A 75 -33.13 4.41 -0.45
N LEU A 76 -31.80 4.54 -0.53
CA LEU A 76 -31.09 4.67 -1.80
C LEU A 76 -31.28 3.41 -2.66
N ARG A 77 -31.24 2.22 -2.06
CA ARG A 77 -31.45 0.96 -2.76
C ARG A 77 -32.86 0.85 -3.36
N PHE A 78 -33.90 1.38 -2.68
CA PHE A 78 -35.24 1.50 -3.25
C PHE A 78 -35.27 2.39 -4.47
N GLN A 79 -34.68 3.59 -4.39
CA GLN A 79 -34.69 4.53 -5.50
C GLN A 79 -33.93 3.99 -6.72
N ILE A 80 -32.78 3.35 -6.50
CA ILE A 80 -32.00 2.69 -7.55
C ILE A 80 -32.80 1.53 -8.16
N GLY A 81 -33.43 0.69 -7.33
CA GLY A 81 -34.25 -0.43 -7.80
C GLY A 81 -35.48 0.00 -8.61
N LEU A 82 -35.93 1.24 -8.41
CA LEU A 82 -37.08 1.83 -9.09
C LEU A 82 -36.73 2.79 -10.22
N ALA A 83 -35.45 3.08 -10.47
CA ALA A 83 -35.04 4.08 -11.46
C ALA A 83 -35.62 3.82 -12.87
N ALA A 84 -35.63 2.55 -13.30
CA ALA A 84 -36.20 2.14 -14.59
C ALA A 84 -37.69 1.78 -14.55
N HIS A 85 -38.35 1.87 -13.39
CA HIS A 85 -39.74 1.46 -13.25
C HIS A 85 -40.70 2.49 -13.85
N GLU A 86 -41.41 2.14 -14.92
CA GLU A 86 -42.22 3.10 -15.70
C GLU A 86 -43.44 3.65 -14.94
N ILE A 87 -43.94 2.90 -13.95
CA ILE A 87 -45.22 3.19 -13.27
C ILE A 87 -45.04 3.74 -11.85
N ILE A 88 -44.12 3.18 -11.06
CA ILE A 88 -43.95 3.48 -9.64
C ILE A 88 -42.72 4.35 -9.45
N ARG A 89 -42.91 5.47 -8.76
CA ARG A 89 -41.84 6.30 -8.21
C ARG A 89 -42.06 6.44 -6.71
N LEU A 90 -41.01 6.21 -5.92
CA LEU A 90 -41.04 6.47 -4.49
C LEU A 90 -40.42 7.83 -4.20
N ARG A 91 -40.83 8.44 -3.11
CA ARG A 91 -40.09 9.52 -2.44
C ARG A 91 -39.91 9.12 -0.98
N ALA A 92 -38.84 9.62 -0.36
CA ALA A 92 -38.47 9.18 0.98
C ALA A 92 -37.86 10.29 1.83
N GLY A 93 -38.07 10.18 3.15
CA GLY A 93 -37.55 11.08 4.17
C GLY A 93 -36.96 10.29 5.34
N ILE A 94 -35.79 10.71 5.83
CA ILE A 94 -35.08 10.03 6.93
C ILE A 94 -34.71 11.02 8.04
N HIS A 95 -35.05 10.64 9.26
CA HIS A 95 -34.60 11.33 10.47
C HIS A 95 -34.26 10.34 11.59
N ILE A 96 -33.31 10.72 12.45
CA ILE A 96 -33.02 10.02 13.70
C ILE A 96 -33.47 10.88 14.88
N GLY A 97 -34.33 10.30 15.73
CA GLY A 97 -34.89 11.00 16.88
C GLY A 97 -35.57 10.06 17.87
N GLU A 98 -36.01 10.59 19.00
CA GLU A 98 -36.77 9.82 19.98
C GLU A 98 -38.14 9.46 19.43
N VAL A 99 -38.49 8.18 19.59
CA VAL A 99 -39.77 7.60 19.17
C VAL A 99 -40.36 6.72 20.27
N VAL A 100 -41.68 6.65 20.29
CA VAL A 100 -42.49 5.89 21.25
C VAL A 100 -43.28 4.85 20.47
N PHE A 101 -43.14 3.59 20.85
CA PHE A 101 -43.89 2.46 20.28
C PHE A 101 -45.05 2.10 21.19
N GLU A 102 -46.26 2.07 20.64
CA GLU A 102 -47.50 1.70 21.33
C GLU A 102 -48.43 0.97 20.35
N ASP A 103 -48.88 -0.24 20.71
CA ASP A 103 -49.84 -1.05 19.95
C ASP A 103 -49.57 -1.17 18.44
N GLU A 104 -48.31 -1.53 18.08
CA GLU A 104 -47.80 -1.64 16.70
C GLU A 104 -47.73 -0.33 15.90
N ASP A 105 -47.93 0.82 16.55
CA ASP A 105 -47.74 2.14 15.95
C ASP A 105 -46.53 2.87 16.54
N VAL A 106 -46.05 3.89 15.83
CA VAL A 106 -44.90 4.69 16.25
C VAL A 106 -45.21 6.17 16.22
N PHE A 107 -44.92 6.83 17.34
CA PHE A 107 -45.18 8.24 17.56
C PHE A 107 -43.92 8.95 18.02
N GLY A 108 -43.80 10.23 17.74
CA GLY A 108 -42.70 11.04 18.25
C GLY A 108 -42.22 12.08 17.24
N GLU A 109 -41.39 13.00 17.72
CA GLU A 109 -40.76 14.01 16.87
C GLU A 109 -39.94 13.35 15.76
N GLY A 110 -39.28 12.21 16.06
CA GLY A 110 -38.55 11.37 15.10
C GLY A 110 -39.35 11.04 13.83
N VAL A 111 -40.57 10.51 14.03
CA VAL A 111 -41.48 10.10 12.94
C VAL A 111 -42.03 11.32 12.20
N ASN A 112 -42.41 12.37 12.94
CA ASN A 112 -42.98 13.56 12.36
C ASN A 112 -41.99 14.26 11.42
N VAL A 113 -40.72 14.39 11.80
CA VAL A 113 -39.70 15.00 10.94
C VAL A 113 -39.46 14.13 9.70
N ALA A 114 -39.31 12.80 9.86
CA ALA A 114 -39.10 11.89 8.72
C ALA A 114 -40.26 11.97 7.70
N ALA A 115 -41.51 11.98 8.16
CA ALA A 115 -42.68 12.12 7.30
C ALA A 115 -42.73 13.49 6.59
N ARG A 116 -42.32 14.59 7.26
CA ARG A 116 -42.25 15.91 6.62
C ARG A 116 -41.16 16.00 5.57
N LEU A 117 -40.03 15.33 5.80
CA LEU A 117 -38.97 15.21 4.80
C LEU A 117 -39.44 14.40 3.59
N GLU A 118 -40.21 13.33 3.79
CA GLU A 118 -40.81 12.56 2.70
C GLU A 118 -41.82 13.41 1.89
N GLU A 119 -42.71 14.14 2.56
CA GLU A 119 -43.68 15.00 1.89
C GLU A 119 -43.02 16.09 1.00
N LEU A 120 -41.84 16.58 1.40
CA LEU A 120 -41.05 17.58 0.67
C LEU A 120 -40.20 16.99 -0.46
N ALA A 121 -39.99 15.68 -0.47
CA ALA A 121 -39.16 15.01 -1.45
C ALA A 121 -39.89 14.92 -2.81
N GLU A 122 -39.19 15.22 -3.89
CA GLU A 122 -39.71 15.01 -5.25
C GLU A 122 -39.67 13.52 -5.64
N PRO A 123 -40.38 13.10 -6.70
CA PRO A 123 -40.40 11.71 -7.10
C PRO A 123 -39.00 11.20 -7.46
N GLY A 124 -38.57 10.14 -6.77
CA GLY A 124 -37.23 9.58 -6.93
C GLY A 124 -36.15 10.24 -6.05
N GLU A 125 -36.54 11.07 -5.08
CA GLU A 125 -35.62 11.69 -4.12
C GLU A 125 -35.62 11.02 -2.74
N VAL A 126 -34.51 11.22 -2.02
CA VAL A 126 -34.38 10.94 -0.59
C VAL A 126 -33.92 12.22 0.10
N LEU A 127 -34.70 12.69 1.07
CA LEU A 127 -34.34 13.82 1.92
C LEU A 127 -33.92 13.35 3.31
N ILE A 128 -32.82 13.90 3.83
CA ILE A 128 -32.33 13.58 5.16
C ILE A 128 -32.14 14.87 5.98
N SER A 129 -32.39 14.77 7.28
CA SER A 129 -32.07 15.85 8.23
C SER A 129 -30.56 16.02 8.44
N ASP A 130 -30.15 17.18 8.95
CA ASP A 130 -28.82 17.47 9.45
C ASP A 130 -28.27 16.44 10.45
N THR A 131 -29.12 15.97 11.39
CA THR A 131 -28.69 14.96 12.37
C THR A 131 -28.32 13.62 11.71
N VAL A 132 -29.05 13.23 10.66
CA VAL A 132 -28.75 12.05 9.86
C VAL A 132 -27.46 12.27 9.07
N HIS A 133 -27.35 13.38 8.35
CA HIS A 133 -26.16 13.70 7.55
C HIS A 133 -24.88 13.71 8.41
N ASN A 134 -24.93 14.34 9.59
CA ASN A 134 -23.78 14.40 10.51
C ASN A 134 -23.45 13.07 11.20
N SER A 135 -24.37 12.10 11.18
CA SER A 135 -24.14 10.75 11.72
C SER A 135 -23.56 9.79 10.69
N LEU A 136 -23.51 10.17 9.41
CA LEU A 136 -22.92 9.35 8.34
C LEU A 136 -21.40 9.53 8.27
N ASP A 137 -20.71 8.53 7.71
CA ASP A 137 -19.31 8.68 7.34
C ASP A 137 -19.16 9.68 6.18
N LYS A 138 -17.93 10.21 5.97
CA LYS A 138 -17.66 11.24 4.96
C LYS A 138 -18.07 10.85 3.54
N LYS A 139 -17.95 9.57 3.17
CA LYS A 139 -18.28 9.09 1.82
C LYS A 139 -19.80 9.03 1.64
N SER A 140 -20.52 8.53 2.63
CA SER A 140 -21.98 8.43 2.60
C SER A 140 -22.65 9.81 2.65
N ALA A 141 -22.15 10.71 3.50
CA ALA A 141 -22.62 12.09 3.59
C ALA A 141 -22.45 12.86 2.26
N ALA A 142 -21.32 12.68 1.56
CA ALA A 142 -21.02 13.36 0.30
C ALA A 142 -21.97 13.03 -0.86
N GLN A 143 -22.84 12.03 -0.73
CA GLN A 143 -23.88 11.72 -1.73
C GLN A 143 -25.08 12.68 -1.68
N PHE A 144 -25.23 13.43 -0.59
CA PHE A 144 -26.34 14.36 -0.40
C PHE A 144 -25.87 15.79 -0.61
N ASN A 145 -26.58 16.52 -1.46
CA ASN A 145 -26.32 17.92 -1.75
C ASN A 145 -27.30 18.82 -0.98
N GLY A 146 -26.87 20.02 -0.62
CA GLY A 146 -27.73 21.00 0.06
C GLY A 146 -27.22 21.40 1.44
N GLY A 147 -28.11 21.39 2.43
CA GLY A 147 -27.90 21.96 3.76
C GLY A 147 -28.71 23.24 4.02
N ASP A 148 -29.72 23.51 3.19
CA ASP A 148 -30.60 24.67 3.37
C ASP A 148 -31.47 24.49 4.62
N SER A 149 -31.50 25.51 5.46
CA SER A 149 -32.32 25.53 6.66
C SER A 149 -33.79 25.79 6.30
N GLN A 150 -34.68 24.91 6.73
CA GLN A 150 -36.11 25.03 6.47
C GLN A 150 -36.92 24.87 7.76
N ASP A 151 -37.91 25.74 7.93
CA ASP A 151 -38.91 25.60 8.99
C ASP A 151 -39.96 24.57 8.59
N LEU A 152 -39.94 23.41 9.27
CA LEU A 152 -40.94 22.37 9.08
C LEU A 152 -42.17 22.66 9.93
N LYS A 153 -43.36 22.46 9.34
CA LYS A 153 -44.63 22.69 10.03
C LYS A 153 -44.72 21.85 11.31
N ASN A 154 -44.96 22.51 12.44
CA ASN A 154 -45.07 21.91 13.78
C ASN A 154 -43.76 21.30 14.33
N ILE A 155 -42.60 21.72 13.84
CA ILE A 155 -41.29 21.41 14.43
C ILE A 155 -40.71 22.69 15.04
N ALA A 156 -40.25 22.63 16.29
CA ALA A 156 -39.86 23.82 17.06
C ALA A 156 -38.57 24.48 16.59
N ARG A 157 -37.73 23.76 15.83
CA ARG A 157 -36.44 24.23 15.32
C ARG A 157 -36.35 24.06 13.80
N PRO A 158 -35.67 24.98 13.10
CA PRO A 158 -35.33 24.79 11.69
C PRO A 158 -34.48 23.52 11.52
N VAL A 159 -34.75 22.73 10.48
CA VAL A 159 -33.97 21.54 10.12
C VAL A 159 -33.20 21.85 8.85
N GLN A 160 -31.90 21.54 8.79
CA GLN A 160 -31.19 21.60 7.50
C GLN A 160 -31.47 20.34 6.71
N ILE A 161 -31.88 20.52 5.45
CA ILE A 161 -32.29 19.42 4.59
C ILE A 161 -31.21 19.15 3.57
N TRP A 162 -30.82 17.88 3.50
CA TRP A 162 -29.86 17.36 2.54
C TRP A 162 -30.58 16.43 1.57
N ARG A 163 -30.31 16.60 0.28
CA ARG A 163 -31.07 15.96 -0.80
C ARG A 163 -30.19 15.02 -1.59
N TRP A 164 -30.74 13.83 -1.83
CA TRP A 164 -30.29 12.92 -2.87
C TRP A 164 -31.38 12.80 -3.94
N SER A 165 -31.01 12.84 -5.22
CA SER A 165 -31.95 12.74 -6.34
C SER A 165 -31.47 11.73 -7.38
N SER A 166 -32.39 10.90 -7.87
CA SER A 166 -32.17 9.96 -8.98
C SER A 166 -32.05 10.63 -10.36
N SER A 167 -32.45 11.90 -10.50
CA SER A 167 -32.43 12.69 -11.74
C SER A 167 -31.23 13.63 -11.85
N GLY A 168 -30.63 14.04 -10.72
CA GLY A 168 -29.32 14.70 -10.64
C GLY A 168 -28.14 13.71 -10.65
N THR A 169 -28.41 12.43 -10.39
CA THR A 169 -27.60 11.35 -10.95
C THR A 169 -28.13 11.10 -12.34
N GLN A 170 -27.56 11.79 -13.34
CA GLN A 170 -27.52 11.19 -14.67
C GLN A 170 -27.19 9.72 -14.47
N GLN A 171 -28.06 8.87 -15.02
CA GLN A 171 -27.72 7.50 -15.33
C GLN A 171 -26.32 7.51 -15.97
N VAL A 172 -25.33 7.26 -15.14
CA VAL A 172 -24.50 6.12 -15.41
C VAL A 172 -25.48 4.92 -15.28
N LEU A 173 -26.23 4.63 -16.37
CA LEU A 173 -26.20 3.28 -16.94
C LEU A 173 -24.76 2.79 -16.74
N PRO A 174 -24.40 1.52 -16.53
CA PRO A 174 -22.99 1.18 -16.70
C PRO A 174 -22.56 1.58 -18.13
N ALA A 175 -22.16 2.84 -18.37
CA ALA A 175 -20.89 3.15 -18.96
C ALA A 175 -20.01 2.16 -18.24
N GLU A 176 -19.57 1.14 -18.99
CA GLU A 176 -18.32 0.45 -18.75
C GLU A 176 -17.64 1.10 -17.57
N ARG A 177 -17.84 0.57 -16.33
CA ARG A 177 -17.62 1.29 -15.06
C ARG A 177 -16.62 2.40 -15.31
N GLY A 178 -17.09 3.65 -15.41
CA GLY A 178 -16.27 4.72 -15.97
C GLY A 178 -14.90 4.62 -15.32
N MET A 179 -13.91 4.23 -16.13
CA MET A 179 -12.64 3.70 -15.64
C MET A 179 -12.18 4.61 -14.52
N LEU A 180 -12.07 4.08 -13.30
CA LEU A 180 -11.38 4.85 -12.29
C LEU A 180 -10.00 5.09 -12.87
N ALA A 181 -9.69 6.36 -13.15
CA ALA A 181 -8.39 6.73 -13.65
C ALA A 181 -7.37 6.19 -12.66
N LEU A 182 -6.31 5.57 -13.20
CA LEU A 182 -5.23 5.12 -12.34
C LEU A 182 -4.71 6.32 -11.53
N PRO A 183 -4.48 6.16 -10.23
CA PRO A 183 -3.80 7.17 -9.43
C PRO A 183 -2.46 7.56 -10.08
N ASP A 184 -1.99 8.77 -9.78
CA ASP A 184 -0.66 9.24 -10.22
C ASP A 184 0.49 8.38 -9.67
N LYS A 185 0.21 7.59 -8.63
CA LYS A 185 1.12 6.60 -8.06
C LYS A 185 0.75 5.20 -8.55
N PRO A 186 1.71 4.25 -8.62
CA PRO A 186 1.40 2.84 -8.77
C PRO A 186 0.36 2.42 -7.75
N SER A 187 -0.55 1.53 -8.14
CA SER A 187 -1.72 1.19 -7.35
C SER A 187 -1.99 -0.31 -7.35
N ILE A 188 -2.36 -0.84 -6.18
CA ILE A 188 -2.61 -2.27 -5.98
C ILE A 188 -3.89 -2.53 -5.18
N ALA A 189 -4.61 -3.58 -5.57
CA ALA A 189 -5.64 -4.20 -4.75
C ALA A 189 -5.21 -5.61 -4.33
N VAL A 190 -5.41 -5.95 -3.06
CA VAL A 190 -5.21 -7.33 -2.56
C VAL A 190 -6.59 -7.97 -2.41
N LEU A 191 -6.87 -8.98 -3.24
CA LEU A 191 -8.10 -9.73 -3.15
C LEU A 191 -8.07 -10.72 -1.98
N PRO A 192 -9.23 -11.02 -1.37
CA PRO A 192 -9.33 -12.05 -0.34
C PRO A 192 -8.73 -13.36 -0.83
N PHE A 193 -7.77 -13.89 -0.08
CA PHE A 193 -7.18 -15.18 -0.41
C PHE A 193 -8.22 -16.29 -0.26
N ASP A 194 -8.30 -17.17 -1.26
CA ASP A 194 -9.26 -18.27 -1.27
C ASP A 194 -8.90 -19.34 -0.24
N ASN A 195 -9.85 -19.74 0.59
CA ASN A 195 -9.72 -20.92 1.45
C ASN A 195 -10.02 -22.21 0.65
N MET A 196 -8.96 -22.92 0.23
CA MET A 196 -9.04 -24.20 -0.46
C MET A 196 -8.97 -25.42 0.47
N SER A 197 -9.13 -25.22 1.78
CA SER A 197 -9.01 -26.29 2.78
C SER A 197 -10.32 -27.04 3.03
N GLY A 198 -11.45 -26.50 2.55
CA GLY A 198 -12.79 -27.10 2.70
C GLY A 198 -13.39 -26.98 4.10
N ASP A 199 -12.68 -26.31 5.02
CA ASP A 199 -13.09 -26.07 6.40
C ASP A 199 -13.34 -24.56 6.60
N PRO A 200 -14.60 -24.12 6.77
CA PRO A 200 -14.95 -22.72 7.00
C PRO A 200 -14.31 -22.13 8.26
N GLU A 201 -13.96 -22.97 9.26
CA GLU A 201 -13.27 -22.48 10.44
C GLU A 201 -11.88 -21.96 10.11
N GLN A 202 -11.30 -22.27 8.94
CA GLN A 202 -9.96 -21.81 8.55
C GLN A 202 -9.98 -20.51 7.74
N GLU A 203 -11.17 -19.96 7.50
CA GLU A 203 -11.35 -18.76 6.70
C GLU A 203 -10.84 -17.49 7.39
N TYR A 204 -10.75 -17.49 8.73
CA TYR A 204 -10.09 -16.40 9.46
C TYR A 204 -8.60 -16.28 9.11
N PHE A 205 -7.93 -17.39 8.77
CA PHE A 205 -6.50 -17.39 8.48
C PHE A 205 -6.23 -16.81 7.09
N SER A 206 -7.02 -17.18 6.08
CA SER A 206 -6.92 -16.58 4.74
C SER A 206 -7.32 -15.09 4.76
N ASP A 207 -8.37 -14.73 5.51
CA ASP A 207 -8.79 -13.33 5.67
C ASP A 207 -7.76 -12.50 6.44
N GLY A 208 -7.22 -13.04 7.53
CA GLY A 208 -6.19 -12.40 8.35
C GLY A 208 -4.91 -12.16 7.56
N MET A 209 -4.45 -13.15 6.80
CA MET A 209 -3.30 -12.99 5.91
C MET A 209 -3.54 -11.94 4.83
N THR A 210 -4.75 -11.88 4.26
CA THR A 210 -5.12 -10.81 3.30
C THR A 210 -4.99 -9.43 3.96
N GLU A 211 -5.51 -9.26 5.17
CA GLU A 211 -5.42 -8.01 5.92
C GLU A 211 -4.00 -7.59 6.25
N ASP A 212 -3.19 -8.54 6.70
CA ASP A 212 -1.83 -8.25 7.10
C ASP A 212 -0.97 -7.88 5.89
N ILE A 213 -1.24 -8.49 4.73
CA ILE A 213 -0.60 -8.08 3.46
C ILE A 213 -1.05 -6.67 3.05
N ILE A 214 -2.34 -6.34 3.11
CA ILE A 214 -2.83 -4.97 2.84
C ILE A 214 -2.12 -3.96 3.77
N THR A 215 -2.02 -4.31 5.05
CA THR A 215 -1.39 -3.48 6.07
C THR A 215 0.11 -3.31 5.82
N ALA A 216 0.81 -4.38 5.45
CA ALA A 216 2.23 -4.36 5.13
C ALA A 216 2.51 -3.54 3.87
N LEU A 217 1.76 -3.74 2.79
CA LEU A 217 1.90 -2.98 1.55
C LEU A 217 1.53 -1.50 1.74
N SER A 218 0.60 -1.17 2.64
CA SER A 218 0.23 0.22 2.96
C SER A 218 1.38 1.01 3.61
N ARG A 219 2.44 0.35 4.07
CA ARG A 219 3.67 0.99 4.57
C ARG A 219 4.57 1.48 3.43
N LEU A 220 4.33 1.04 2.19
CA LEU A 220 5.02 1.51 0.99
C LEU A 220 4.42 2.85 0.55
N ARG A 221 5.05 3.96 0.94
CA ARG A 221 4.56 5.33 0.66
C ARG A 221 4.47 5.69 -0.83
N TRP A 222 5.19 4.95 -1.66
CA TRP A 222 5.19 5.07 -3.11
C TRP A 222 4.01 4.34 -3.78
N LEU A 223 3.32 3.46 -3.05
CA LEU A 223 2.26 2.60 -3.56
C LEU A 223 0.89 3.04 -3.01
N PHE A 224 -0.12 3.12 -3.87
CA PHE A 224 -1.51 3.34 -3.49
C PHE A 224 -2.21 1.99 -3.27
N VAL A 225 -2.53 1.66 -2.02
CA VAL A 225 -3.16 0.38 -1.66
C VAL A 225 -4.65 0.57 -1.44
N ILE A 226 -5.47 -0.24 -2.10
CA ILE A 226 -6.92 -0.26 -1.89
C ILE A 226 -7.22 -0.84 -0.51
N ALA A 227 -8.08 -0.15 0.23
CA ALA A 227 -8.52 -0.58 1.55
C ALA A 227 -9.28 -1.91 1.49
N ARG A 228 -9.08 -2.75 2.50
CA ARG A 228 -9.79 -4.02 2.74
C ARG A 228 -11.24 -4.03 2.28
N ASN A 229 -12.04 -3.10 2.79
CA ASN A 229 -13.49 -3.17 2.64
C ASN A 229 -13.91 -3.08 1.17
N SER A 230 -13.07 -2.50 0.31
CA SER A 230 -13.30 -2.41 -1.13
C SER A 230 -12.92 -3.70 -1.87
N THR A 231 -11.95 -4.48 -1.38
CA THR A 231 -11.56 -5.74 -2.02
C THR A 231 -12.36 -6.93 -1.49
N PHE A 232 -12.80 -6.90 -0.23
CA PHE A 232 -13.59 -7.97 0.39
C PHE A 232 -15.01 -8.11 -0.20
N THR A 233 -15.51 -7.14 -0.97
CA THR A 233 -16.76 -7.29 -1.72
C THR A 233 -16.70 -8.35 -2.83
N TYR A 234 -15.49 -8.73 -3.25
CA TYR A 234 -15.26 -9.77 -4.26
C TYR A 234 -15.15 -11.18 -3.66
N LYS A 235 -15.18 -11.30 -2.33
CA LYS A 235 -15.03 -12.58 -1.64
C LYS A 235 -16.10 -13.60 -2.07
N GLY A 236 -15.66 -14.82 -2.36
CA GLY A 236 -16.55 -15.92 -2.77
C GLY A 236 -17.22 -15.74 -4.13
N ARG A 237 -16.74 -14.79 -4.95
CA ARG A 237 -17.24 -14.55 -6.31
C ARG A 237 -16.18 -14.96 -7.33
N ALA A 238 -16.60 -15.60 -8.41
CA ALA A 238 -15.74 -15.73 -9.58
C ALA A 238 -15.66 -14.35 -10.25
N VAL A 239 -14.47 -13.76 -10.29
CA VAL A 239 -14.25 -12.39 -10.79
C VAL A 239 -13.25 -12.40 -11.95
N ASP A 240 -13.50 -11.55 -12.94
CA ASP A 240 -12.50 -11.23 -13.97
C ASP A 240 -11.56 -10.16 -13.42
N ILE A 241 -10.27 -10.49 -13.27
CA ILE A 241 -9.23 -9.59 -12.75
C ILE A 241 -9.13 -8.29 -13.54
N LYS A 242 -9.35 -8.33 -14.87
CA LYS A 242 -9.37 -7.11 -15.69
C LYS A 242 -10.56 -6.23 -15.39
N GLN A 243 -11.68 -6.86 -15.04
CA GLN A 243 -12.85 -6.13 -14.60
C GLN A 243 -12.54 -5.47 -13.27
N VAL A 244 -12.12 -6.26 -12.26
CA VAL A 244 -11.76 -5.80 -10.91
C VAL A 244 -10.81 -4.61 -10.93
N GLY A 245 -9.75 -4.67 -11.74
CA GLY A 245 -8.79 -3.56 -11.87
C GLY A 245 -9.43 -2.26 -12.35
N ARG A 246 -10.35 -2.36 -13.31
CA ARG A 246 -11.13 -1.21 -13.80
C ARG A 246 -12.12 -0.70 -12.76
N GLU A 247 -12.75 -1.59 -11.99
CA GLU A 247 -13.71 -1.19 -10.95
C GLU A 247 -13.06 -0.49 -9.77
N LEU A 248 -11.85 -0.94 -9.40
CA LEU A 248 -11.09 -0.43 -8.27
C LEU A 248 -10.10 0.68 -8.67
N GLY A 249 -9.85 0.86 -9.97
CA GLY A 249 -8.91 1.85 -10.47
C GLY A 249 -7.47 1.53 -10.13
N VAL A 250 -7.09 0.25 -10.19
CA VAL A 250 -5.76 -0.20 -9.84
C VAL A 250 -5.01 -0.78 -11.02
N ARG A 251 -3.70 -0.56 -11.04
CA ARG A 251 -2.80 -1.12 -12.05
C ARG A 251 -2.48 -2.59 -11.77
N TYR A 252 -2.39 -2.95 -10.49
CA TYR A 252 -1.97 -4.27 -10.06
C TYR A 252 -3.00 -4.93 -9.14
N ILE A 253 -3.09 -6.24 -9.23
CA ILE A 253 -3.91 -7.07 -8.35
C ILE A 253 -3.06 -8.18 -7.77
N LEU A 254 -3.11 -8.34 -6.45
CA LEU A 254 -2.56 -9.49 -5.75
C LEU A 254 -3.72 -10.42 -5.37
N GLU A 255 -3.64 -11.67 -5.79
CA GLU A 255 -4.57 -12.72 -5.40
C GLU A 255 -3.83 -13.95 -4.89
N GLY A 256 -4.55 -14.86 -4.26
CA GLY A 256 -3.94 -16.07 -3.76
C GLY A 256 -4.90 -17.05 -3.14
N SER A 257 -4.36 -18.16 -2.68
CA SER A 257 -5.12 -19.22 -2.04
C SER A 257 -4.34 -19.85 -0.91
N VAL A 258 -5.07 -20.35 0.08
CA VAL A 258 -4.54 -21.07 1.23
C VAL A 258 -5.15 -22.47 1.27
N ARG A 259 -4.31 -23.47 1.42
CA ARG A 259 -4.72 -24.86 1.65
C ARG A 259 -3.97 -25.43 2.84
N LYS A 260 -4.71 -25.81 3.88
CA LYS A 260 -4.18 -26.51 5.05
C LYS A 260 -4.60 -27.97 5.02
N ALA A 261 -3.64 -28.85 5.30
CA ALA A 261 -3.84 -30.29 5.41
C ALA A 261 -3.04 -30.83 6.61
N GLY A 262 -3.73 -31.03 7.74
CA GLY A 262 -3.09 -31.40 9.00
C GLY A 262 -2.13 -30.30 9.47
N VAL A 263 -0.85 -30.65 9.62
CA VAL A 263 0.24 -29.74 10.02
C VAL A 263 0.92 -29.07 8.82
N ARG A 264 0.42 -29.19 7.60
CA ARG A 264 1.03 -28.52 6.44
C ARG A 264 0.11 -27.46 5.89
N VAL A 265 0.66 -26.28 5.65
CA VAL A 265 -0.02 -25.17 4.99
C VAL A 265 0.68 -24.88 3.67
N ARG A 266 -0.12 -24.72 2.63
CA ARG A 266 0.29 -24.27 1.31
C ARG A 266 -0.38 -22.95 1.02
N VAL A 267 0.42 -21.94 0.73
CA VAL A 267 -0.06 -20.65 0.24
C VAL A 267 0.43 -20.43 -1.17
N THR A 268 -0.45 -19.97 -2.05
CA THR A 268 -0.09 -19.49 -3.38
C THR A 268 -0.43 -18.01 -3.47
N ALA A 269 0.48 -17.19 -3.99
CA ALA A 269 0.24 -15.78 -4.22
C ALA A 269 0.64 -15.42 -5.65
N GLN A 270 -0.10 -14.52 -6.28
CA GLN A 270 0.10 -14.11 -7.67
C GLN A 270 -0.13 -12.62 -7.83
N LEU A 271 0.80 -11.95 -8.50
CA LEU A 271 0.73 -10.53 -8.84
C LEU A 271 0.42 -10.39 -10.33
N ILE A 272 -0.63 -9.64 -10.63
CA ILE A 272 -1.21 -9.53 -11.98
C ILE A 272 -1.31 -8.06 -12.38
N GLU A 273 -0.89 -7.74 -13.61
CA GLU A 273 -1.16 -6.43 -14.24
C GLU A 273 -2.63 -6.41 -14.71
N ALA A 274 -3.44 -5.54 -14.12
CA ALA A 274 -4.88 -5.61 -14.27
C ALA A 274 -5.37 -5.19 -15.67
N GLU A 275 -4.65 -4.33 -16.38
CA GLU A 275 -5.02 -3.91 -17.74
C GLU A 275 -4.90 -5.07 -18.74
N THR A 276 -3.77 -5.78 -18.72
CA THR A 276 -3.45 -6.83 -19.69
C THR A 276 -3.87 -8.21 -19.21
N GLY A 277 -4.03 -8.40 -17.90
CA GLY A 277 -4.18 -9.71 -17.24
C GLY A 277 -2.89 -10.52 -17.21
N ASN A 278 -1.74 -9.89 -17.46
CA ASN A 278 -0.46 -10.58 -17.45
C ASN A 278 -0.02 -10.90 -16.02
N HIS A 279 0.38 -12.15 -15.77
CA HIS A 279 0.97 -12.54 -14.50
C HIS A 279 2.41 -12.05 -14.45
N ILE A 280 2.68 -11.12 -13.54
CA ILE A 280 4.01 -10.56 -13.30
C ILE A 280 4.83 -11.54 -12.48
N TRP A 281 4.22 -12.09 -11.43
CA TRP A 281 4.86 -12.99 -10.50
C TRP A 281 3.85 -13.98 -9.93
N ALA A 282 4.31 -15.19 -9.62
CA ALA A 282 3.54 -16.20 -8.94
C ALA A 282 4.46 -17.09 -8.11
N GLU A 283 4.11 -17.33 -6.85
CA GLU A 283 4.91 -18.16 -5.96
C GLU A 283 4.05 -19.06 -5.09
N ARG A 284 4.67 -20.15 -4.65
CA ARG A 284 4.06 -21.13 -3.76
C ARG A 284 4.94 -21.37 -2.54
N TYR A 285 4.34 -21.20 -1.38
CA TYR A 285 4.95 -21.40 -0.07
C TYR A 285 4.38 -22.68 0.53
N ASP A 286 5.24 -23.67 0.76
CA ASP A 286 4.92 -24.87 1.56
C ASP A 286 5.60 -24.74 2.92
N ARG A 287 4.81 -24.81 4.00
CA ARG A 287 5.28 -24.65 5.39
C ARG A 287 4.64 -25.69 6.32
N GLU A 288 5.38 -26.01 7.38
CA GLU A 288 4.86 -26.79 8.50
C GLU A 288 4.24 -25.85 9.53
N LEU A 289 3.04 -26.20 9.99
CA LEU A 289 2.22 -25.43 10.92
C LEU A 289 2.61 -25.81 12.35
N ALA A 290 3.57 -25.07 12.91
CA ALA A 290 3.90 -25.14 14.33
C ALA A 290 3.00 -24.18 15.13
N ASP A 291 3.00 -22.91 14.75
CA ASP A 291 2.10 -21.86 15.24
C ASP A 291 1.46 -21.16 14.02
N ILE A 292 0.16 -20.91 14.09
CA ILE A 292 -0.58 -20.32 12.98
C ILE A 292 -0.30 -18.82 12.82
N PHE A 293 -0.07 -18.11 13.91
CA PHE A 293 0.21 -16.67 13.89
C PHE A 293 1.65 -16.41 13.43
N ASP A 294 2.63 -17.16 13.96
CA ASP A 294 4.02 -17.03 13.50
C ASP A 294 4.15 -17.35 12.00
N LEU A 295 3.40 -18.36 11.54
CA LEU A 295 3.35 -18.70 10.12
C LEU A 295 2.70 -17.60 9.29
N GLN A 296 1.61 -16.99 9.78
CA GLN A 296 0.93 -15.88 9.12
C GLN A 296 1.86 -14.68 8.96
N ASP A 297 2.59 -14.34 10.03
CA ASP A 297 3.56 -13.24 10.05
C ASP A 297 4.69 -13.52 9.05
N GLU A 298 5.30 -14.72 9.09
CA GLU A 298 6.36 -15.10 8.15
C GLU A 298 5.90 -14.99 6.69
N LEU A 299 4.72 -15.54 6.37
CA LEU A 299 4.20 -15.54 5.01
C LEU A 299 3.83 -14.13 4.54
N THR A 300 3.23 -13.32 5.42
CA THR A 300 2.91 -11.92 5.13
C THR A 300 4.17 -11.13 4.80
N GLU A 301 5.22 -11.28 5.61
CA GLU A 301 6.50 -10.62 5.38
C GLU A 301 7.12 -11.03 4.06
N ALA A 302 7.18 -12.34 3.77
CA ALA A 302 7.75 -12.88 2.54
C ALA A 302 6.98 -12.40 1.29
N ILE A 303 5.65 -12.52 1.29
CA ILE A 303 4.80 -12.12 0.17
C ILE A 303 4.90 -10.61 -0.05
N SER A 304 4.81 -9.80 1.00
CA SER A 304 4.82 -8.34 0.86
C SER A 304 6.17 -7.81 0.36
N ALA A 305 7.27 -8.40 0.82
CA ALA A 305 8.61 -8.00 0.38
C ALA A 305 8.87 -8.41 -1.09
N GLN A 306 8.40 -9.59 -1.50
CA GLN A 306 8.49 -10.01 -2.91
C GLN A 306 7.60 -9.14 -3.80
N VAL A 307 6.38 -8.82 -3.39
CA VAL A 307 5.47 -7.92 -4.14
C VAL A 307 6.08 -6.52 -4.31
N ASP A 308 6.71 -5.95 -3.29
CA ASP A 308 7.45 -4.67 -3.39
C ASP A 308 8.52 -4.73 -4.50
N ALA A 309 9.34 -5.78 -4.50
CA ALA A 309 10.41 -5.97 -5.48
C ALA A 309 9.89 -6.13 -6.92
N GLU A 310 8.85 -6.96 -7.12
CA GLU A 310 8.26 -7.24 -8.43
C GLU A 310 7.53 -6.03 -9.02
N LEU A 311 6.80 -5.29 -8.18
CA LEU A 311 6.16 -4.04 -8.58
C LEU A 311 7.20 -2.99 -8.99
N ALA A 312 8.26 -2.81 -8.21
CA ALA A 312 9.33 -1.89 -8.55
C ALA A 312 10.02 -2.31 -9.87
N GLY A 313 10.20 -3.61 -10.12
CA GLY A 313 10.68 -4.14 -11.40
C GLY A 313 9.77 -3.77 -12.57
N SER A 314 8.48 -4.05 -12.44
CA SER A 314 7.46 -3.78 -13.46
C SER A 314 7.38 -2.28 -13.80
N GLU A 315 7.37 -1.41 -12.80
CA GLU A 315 7.33 0.05 -12.97
C GLU A 315 8.57 0.58 -13.72
N ARG A 316 9.76 0.02 -13.42
CA ARG A 316 10.99 0.34 -14.18
C ARG A 316 10.85 -0.04 -15.65
N GLU A 317 10.39 -1.25 -15.95
CA GLU A 317 10.21 -1.70 -17.34
C GLU A 317 9.21 -0.83 -18.09
N GLN A 318 8.11 -0.44 -17.45
CA GLN A 318 7.11 0.45 -18.05
C GLN A 318 7.71 1.83 -18.38
N ALA A 319 8.47 2.43 -17.47
CA ALA A 319 9.15 3.71 -17.71
C ALA A 319 10.13 3.67 -18.90
N HIS A 320 10.71 2.50 -19.21
CA HIS A 320 11.59 2.32 -20.37
C HIS A 320 10.86 2.22 -21.70
N LYS A 321 9.58 1.81 -21.72
CA LYS A 321 8.78 1.70 -22.96
C LYS A 321 8.38 3.07 -23.52
N LYS A 322 8.42 4.13 -22.70
CA LYS A 322 8.01 5.49 -23.08
C LYS A 322 9.20 6.38 -23.47
N PRO A 323 9.02 7.31 -24.44
CA PRO A 323 9.99 8.36 -24.70
C PRO A 323 10.21 9.24 -23.45
N THR A 324 11.45 9.66 -23.19
CA THR A 324 11.77 10.41 -21.96
C THR A 324 11.09 11.78 -21.85
N THR A 325 10.54 12.32 -22.94
CA THR A 325 9.80 13.60 -22.94
C THR A 325 8.43 13.48 -22.29
N ASP A 326 7.85 12.28 -22.31
CA ASP A 326 6.46 12.01 -21.95
C ASP A 326 6.33 11.39 -20.55
N LEU A 327 7.48 11.17 -19.89
CA LEU A 327 7.55 10.60 -18.54
C LEU A 327 7.10 11.62 -17.50
N ASP A 328 6.28 11.14 -16.55
CA ASP A 328 5.98 11.87 -15.32
C ASP A 328 7.17 11.82 -14.33
N ALA A 329 7.01 12.43 -13.16
CA ALA A 329 8.05 12.47 -12.14
C ALA A 329 8.41 11.07 -11.62
N TRP A 330 7.42 10.20 -11.41
CA TRP A 330 7.60 8.85 -10.90
C TRP A 330 8.34 7.97 -11.91
N GLU A 331 7.95 8.02 -13.18
CA GLU A 331 8.58 7.24 -14.24
C GLU A 331 10.01 7.71 -14.53
N LEU A 332 10.27 9.03 -14.46
CA LEU A 332 11.63 9.58 -14.49
C LEU A 332 12.46 9.03 -13.32
N TYR A 333 11.89 8.98 -12.12
CA TYR A 333 12.55 8.40 -10.96
C TYR A 333 12.81 6.90 -11.14
N GLN A 334 11.85 6.10 -11.61
CA GLN A 334 12.06 4.66 -11.83
C GLN A 334 13.15 4.39 -12.86
N ARG A 335 13.19 5.15 -13.95
CA ARG A 335 14.27 5.06 -14.93
C ARG A 335 15.62 5.48 -14.33
N GLY A 336 15.64 6.49 -13.46
CA GLY A 336 16.83 6.87 -12.70
C GLY A 336 17.31 5.75 -11.77
N MET A 337 16.38 5.07 -11.09
CA MET A 337 16.67 3.93 -10.23
C MET A 337 17.28 2.76 -11.01
N TRP A 338 16.82 2.50 -12.24
CA TRP A 338 17.41 1.47 -13.09
C TRP A 338 18.89 1.73 -13.38
N HIS A 339 19.26 2.96 -13.73
CA HIS A 339 20.65 3.35 -13.89
C HIS A 339 21.42 3.28 -12.55
N PHE A 340 20.83 3.77 -11.47
CA PHE A 340 21.43 3.71 -10.14
C PHE A 340 21.82 2.27 -9.72
N TYR A 341 20.99 1.27 -10.01
CA TYR A 341 21.28 -0.12 -9.63
C TYR A 341 22.42 -0.77 -10.42
N LYS A 342 22.77 -0.25 -11.60
CA LYS A 342 23.93 -0.74 -12.36
C LYS A 342 25.27 -0.38 -11.73
N TYR A 343 25.27 0.68 -10.91
CA TYR A 343 26.41 1.05 -10.06
C TYR A 343 27.67 1.49 -10.84
N GLY A 344 27.52 1.95 -12.09
CA GLY A 344 28.62 2.49 -12.91
C GLY A 344 28.68 4.01 -12.90
N LYS A 345 29.86 4.58 -13.22
CA LYS A 345 30.07 6.05 -13.28
C LYS A 345 29.09 6.74 -14.25
N ASP A 346 29.01 6.26 -15.49
CA ASP A 346 28.12 6.84 -16.51
C ASP A 346 26.65 6.65 -16.16
N ASP A 347 26.30 5.52 -15.52
CA ASP A 347 24.95 5.28 -15.04
C ASP A 347 24.57 6.22 -13.89
N PHE A 348 25.47 6.54 -12.96
CA PHE A 348 25.21 7.55 -11.92
C PHE A 348 24.99 8.95 -12.49
N ILE A 349 25.72 9.32 -13.54
CA ILE A 349 25.50 10.59 -14.25
C ILE A 349 24.08 10.62 -14.84
N GLU A 350 23.66 9.55 -15.52
CA GLU A 350 22.34 9.48 -16.12
C GLU A 350 21.21 9.39 -15.07
N ALA A 351 21.41 8.63 -14.00
CA ALA A 351 20.47 8.56 -12.88
C ALA A 351 20.26 9.92 -12.21
N ARG A 352 21.35 10.66 -11.95
CA ARG A 352 21.31 12.04 -11.42
C ARG A 352 20.51 12.96 -12.34
N ARG A 353 20.76 12.90 -13.65
CA ARG A 353 20.03 13.68 -14.66
C ARG A 353 18.53 13.39 -14.61
N LEU A 354 18.15 12.12 -14.50
CA LEU A 354 16.75 11.70 -14.45
C LEU A 354 16.06 12.13 -13.15
N PHE A 355 16.72 12.01 -11.99
CA PHE A 355 16.19 12.50 -10.72
C PHE A 355 16.03 14.02 -10.70
N GLN A 356 16.99 14.78 -11.25
CA GLN A 356 16.85 16.24 -11.40
C GLN A 356 15.66 16.61 -12.28
N ARG A 357 15.42 15.87 -13.38
CA ARG A 357 14.22 16.07 -14.21
C ARG A 357 12.93 15.71 -13.48
N ALA A 358 12.95 14.67 -12.64
CA ALA A 358 11.81 14.33 -11.79
C ALA A 358 11.48 15.50 -10.84
N LEU A 359 12.51 16.14 -10.25
CA LEU A 359 12.34 17.33 -9.41
C LEU A 359 11.90 18.58 -10.18
N GLN A 360 12.28 18.72 -11.45
CA GLN A 360 11.74 19.79 -12.31
C GLN A 360 10.23 19.62 -12.56
N ARG A 361 9.74 18.38 -12.61
CA ARG A 361 8.31 18.07 -12.75
C ARG A 361 7.55 18.18 -11.43
N SER A 362 8.15 17.68 -10.34
CA SER A 362 7.58 17.71 -9.00
C SER A 362 8.67 18.06 -7.97
N PRO A 363 8.83 19.36 -7.62
CA PRO A 363 9.87 19.81 -6.70
C PRO A 363 9.77 19.24 -5.29
N GLU A 364 8.58 18.75 -4.90
CA GLU A 364 8.33 18.14 -3.59
C GLU A 364 8.47 16.61 -3.61
N PHE A 365 9.02 16.03 -4.69
CA PHE A 365 9.19 14.60 -4.80
C PHE A 365 10.36 14.09 -3.94
N ALA A 366 10.03 13.73 -2.70
CA ALA A 366 11.00 13.35 -1.67
C ALA A 366 11.97 12.23 -2.10
N ASN A 367 11.48 11.16 -2.74
CA ASN A 367 12.34 10.03 -3.14
C ASN A 367 13.37 10.43 -4.21
N ALA A 368 13.08 11.40 -5.08
CA ALA A 368 14.07 11.91 -6.02
C ALA A 368 15.19 12.68 -5.32
N HIS A 369 14.89 13.42 -4.25
CA HIS A 369 15.91 14.00 -3.37
C HIS A 369 16.74 12.90 -2.68
N ALA A 370 16.10 11.86 -2.13
CA ALA A 370 16.82 10.73 -1.51
C ALA A 370 17.74 10.02 -2.52
N GLY A 371 17.30 9.81 -3.75
CA GLY A 371 18.11 9.24 -4.83
C GLY A 371 19.33 10.09 -5.18
N LEU A 372 19.17 11.42 -5.27
CA LEU A 372 20.29 12.34 -5.48
C LEU A 372 21.30 12.30 -4.33
N ALA A 373 20.81 12.24 -3.08
CA ALA A 373 21.67 12.14 -1.91
C ALA A 373 22.56 10.88 -1.96
N VAL A 374 21.95 9.73 -2.26
CA VAL A 374 22.68 8.46 -2.32
C VAL A 374 23.66 8.42 -3.51
N ILE A 375 23.32 9.03 -4.66
CA ILE A 375 24.25 9.13 -5.80
C ILE A 375 25.45 10.01 -5.47
N ALA A 376 25.21 11.24 -4.97
CA ALA A 376 26.30 12.16 -4.63
C ALA A 376 27.26 11.53 -3.61
N TYR A 377 26.72 10.81 -2.64
CA TYR A 377 27.51 10.02 -1.72
C TYR A 377 28.29 8.88 -2.41
N ASN A 378 27.64 8.05 -3.23
CA ASN A 378 28.31 6.93 -3.89
C ASN A 378 29.42 7.41 -4.85
N ASN A 379 29.26 8.57 -5.50
CA ASN A 379 30.30 9.21 -6.30
C ASN A 379 31.56 9.50 -5.47
N ALA A 380 31.37 10.09 -4.28
CA ALA A 380 32.47 10.37 -3.35
C ALA A 380 33.15 9.08 -2.88
N LEU A 381 32.38 8.03 -2.57
CA LEU A 381 32.89 6.75 -2.08
C LEU A 381 33.70 5.99 -3.15
N LEU A 382 33.19 5.90 -4.37
CA LEU A 382 33.80 5.14 -5.48
C LEU A 382 34.89 5.92 -6.21
N GLY A 383 35.23 7.12 -5.74
CA GLY A 383 36.24 7.98 -6.36
C GLY A 383 35.84 8.45 -7.76
N TYR A 384 34.54 8.65 -8.01
CA TYR A 384 34.02 9.24 -9.25
C TYR A 384 33.86 10.76 -9.15
N ALA A 385 33.80 11.29 -7.93
CA ALA A 385 33.66 12.72 -7.65
C ALA A 385 34.88 13.53 -8.12
N GLU A 386 34.64 14.66 -8.79
CA GLU A 386 35.68 15.66 -9.08
C GLU A 386 36.02 16.48 -7.83
N ASP A 387 34.98 16.88 -7.07
CA ASP A 387 35.10 17.52 -5.76
C ASP A 387 34.33 16.70 -4.72
N ARG A 388 35.07 15.93 -3.94
CA ARG A 388 34.52 15.05 -2.89
C ARG A 388 33.76 15.85 -1.83
N ALA A 389 34.24 17.03 -1.43
CA ALA A 389 33.61 17.80 -0.36
C ALA A 389 32.26 18.35 -0.83
N ALA A 390 32.21 18.87 -2.05
CA ALA A 390 30.97 19.36 -2.65
C ALA A 390 29.91 18.24 -2.81
N ASP A 391 30.30 17.05 -3.27
CA ASP A 391 29.38 15.90 -3.39
C ASP A 391 28.84 15.46 -2.00
N LEU A 392 29.67 15.52 -0.95
CA LEU A 392 29.23 15.21 0.41
C LEU A 392 28.24 16.27 0.95
N ASP A 393 28.49 17.55 0.73
CA ASP A 393 27.57 18.63 1.12
C ASP A 393 26.23 18.53 0.37
N GLU A 394 26.27 18.27 -0.94
CA GLU A 394 25.06 18.01 -1.73
C GLU A 394 24.30 16.80 -1.21
N SER A 395 25.01 15.73 -0.85
CA SER A 395 24.39 14.51 -0.33
C SER A 395 23.59 14.76 0.95
N LEU A 396 24.16 15.52 1.89
CA LEU A 396 23.49 15.87 3.14
C LEU A 396 22.30 16.79 2.91
N HIS A 397 22.47 17.82 2.06
CA HIS A 397 21.39 18.75 1.72
C HIS A 397 20.16 18.00 1.17
N HIS A 398 20.36 17.11 0.21
CA HIS A 398 19.26 16.36 -0.40
C HIS A 398 18.65 15.32 0.55
N ALA A 399 19.46 14.66 1.38
CA ALA A 399 18.94 13.72 2.36
C ALA A 399 18.05 14.39 3.42
N GLU A 400 18.48 15.53 3.94
CA GLU A 400 17.68 16.32 4.90
C GLU A 400 16.41 16.87 4.25
N LYS A 401 16.49 17.32 2.98
CA LYS A 401 15.32 17.76 2.22
C LYS A 401 14.31 16.64 1.99
N ALA A 402 14.76 15.43 1.65
CA ALA A 402 13.88 14.28 1.45
C ALA A 402 13.09 13.94 2.73
N VAL A 403 13.77 13.88 3.87
CA VAL A 403 13.11 13.62 5.17
C VAL A 403 12.22 14.79 5.61
N ALA A 404 12.59 16.03 5.30
CA ALA A 404 11.72 17.19 5.57
C ALA A 404 10.42 17.17 4.76
N LEU A 405 10.44 16.60 3.55
CA LEU A 405 9.26 16.44 2.69
C LEU A 405 8.40 15.24 3.11
N ASP A 406 9.01 14.10 3.45
CA ASP A 406 8.31 12.94 4.02
C ASP A 406 9.20 12.17 4.99
N ASP A 407 8.98 12.40 6.29
CA ASP A 407 9.72 11.76 7.38
C ASP A 407 9.17 10.38 7.78
N ARG A 408 8.12 9.92 7.07
CA ARG A 408 7.47 8.62 7.25
C ARG A 408 7.79 7.63 6.13
N ASP A 409 8.56 8.04 5.14
CA ASP A 409 9.09 7.16 4.10
C ASP A 409 10.38 6.49 4.57
N SER A 410 10.40 5.15 4.50
CA SER A 410 11.52 4.32 4.95
C SER A 410 12.77 4.55 4.09
N TYR A 411 12.63 4.79 2.79
CA TYR A 411 13.74 5.03 1.87
C TYR A 411 14.39 6.40 2.11
N ASN A 412 13.60 7.43 2.40
CA ASN A 412 14.14 8.76 2.74
C ASN A 412 14.99 8.72 4.02
N LEU A 413 14.50 8.02 5.05
CA LEU A 413 15.23 7.82 6.30
C LEU A 413 16.46 6.92 6.11
N TYR A 414 16.39 5.93 5.23
CA TYR A 414 17.54 5.14 4.80
C TYR A 414 18.63 6.02 4.17
N ALA A 415 18.27 6.88 3.22
CA ALA A 415 19.21 7.78 2.58
C ALA A 415 19.90 8.68 3.61
N LEU A 416 19.12 9.32 4.50
CA LEU A 416 19.64 10.17 5.56
C LEU A 416 20.57 9.41 6.53
N GLY A 417 20.14 8.24 7.00
CA GLY A 417 20.94 7.42 7.90
C GLY A 417 22.23 6.93 7.25
N ARG A 418 22.20 6.64 5.95
CA ARG A 418 23.42 6.37 5.17
C ARG A 418 24.36 7.57 5.17
N ILE A 419 23.87 8.79 4.91
CA ILE A 419 24.76 9.97 4.94
C ILE A 419 25.40 10.13 6.31
N PHE A 420 24.63 10.04 7.41
CA PHE A 420 25.20 10.13 8.76
C PHE A 420 26.20 9.03 9.10
N THR A 421 25.96 7.81 8.61
CA THR A 421 26.90 6.70 8.78
C THR A 421 28.29 7.08 8.28
N ASN A 422 28.33 7.76 7.14
CA ASN A 422 29.57 8.13 6.48
C ASN A 422 30.21 9.39 7.07
N LEU A 423 29.41 10.30 7.60
CA LEU A 423 29.90 11.43 8.41
C LEU A 423 30.42 10.98 9.79
N GLY A 424 30.30 9.70 10.13
CA GLY A 424 30.70 9.16 11.43
C GLY A 424 29.74 9.49 12.57
N ASP A 425 28.58 10.09 12.27
CA ASP A 425 27.56 10.44 13.27
C ASP A 425 26.72 9.20 13.60
N ARG A 426 27.26 8.39 14.52
CA ARG A 426 26.65 7.12 14.94
C ARG A 426 25.21 7.26 15.41
N ASP A 427 24.95 8.24 16.25
CA ASP A 427 23.65 8.36 16.92
C ASP A 427 22.57 8.76 15.92
N ARG A 428 22.83 9.76 15.06
CA ARG A 428 21.86 10.15 14.02
C ARG A 428 21.68 9.06 12.97
N ALA A 429 22.76 8.38 12.57
CA ALA A 429 22.71 7.30 11.61
C ALA A 429 21.81 6.15 12.07
N VAL A 430 22.11 5.60 13.25
CA VAL A 430 21.38 4.48 13.83
C VAL A 430 19.93 4.86 14.11
N SER A 431 19.67 6.05 14.67
CA SER A 431 18.32 6.53 14.95
C SER A 431 17.44 6.62 13.68
N ALA A 432 17.98 7.19 12.60
CA ALA A 432 17.27 7.30 11.33
C ALA A 432 16.97 5.92 10.73
N LEU A 433 17.94 5.01 10.73
CA LEU A 433 17.80 3.67 10.15
C LEU A 433 16.87 2.76 10.97
N GLU A 434 16.90 2.86 12.29
CA GLU A 434 15.93 2.16 13.15
C GLU A 434 14.51 2.71 12.96
N LYS A 435 14.36 4.03 12.76
CA LYS A 435 13.06 4.62 12.39
C LYS A 435 12.59 4.10 11.03
N ALA A 436 13.50 3.99 10.05
CA ALA A 436 13.19 3.44 8.73
C ALA A 436 12.64 2.01 8.82
N ILE A 437 13.27 1.14 9.62
CA ILE A 437 12.82 -0.24 9.85
C ILE A 437 11.52 -0.28 10.65
N ARG A 438 11.31 0.57 11.67
CA ARG A 438 10.03 0.63 12.39
C ARG A 438 8.87 1.02 11.49
N LEU A 439 9.09 1.91 10.53
CA LEU A 439 8.07 2.34 9.57
C LEU A 439 7.80 1.27 8.50
N ASN A 440 8.83 0.59 8.04
CA ASN A 440 8.70 -0.55 7.12
C ASN A 440 9.64 -1.71 7.52
N PRO A 441 9.16 -2.67 8.33
CA PRO A 441 9.93 -3.86 8.73
C PRO A 441 10.29 -4.81 7.58
N ASN A 442 9.67 -4.63 6.41
CA ASN A 442 9.92 -5.46 5.23
C ASN A 442 10.88 -4.79 4.23
N SER A 443 11.40 -3.59 4.54
CA SER A 443 12.38 -2.93 3.69
C SER A 443 13.76 -3.60 3.81
N ALA A 444 14.13 -4.40 2.80
CA ALA A 444 15.47 -4.98 2.69
C ALA A 444 16.56 -3.89 2.68
N THR A 445 16.31 -2.79 1.96
CA THR A 445 17.21 -1.63 1.89
C THR A 445 17.44 -0.96 3.25
N ALA A 446 16.41 -0.79 4.08
CA ALA A 446 16.57 -0.22 5.41
C ALA A 446 17.38 -1.14 6.34
N HIS A 447 17.14 -2.46 6.26
CA HIS A 447 17.94 -3.46 6.98
C HIS A 447 19.40 -3.42 6.55
N HIS A 448 19.67 -3.38 5.24
CA HIS A 448 21.02 -3.22 4.70
C HIS A 448 21.67 -1.92 5.19
N GLY A 449 20.95 -0.79 5.16
CA GLY A 449 21.46 0.48 5.67
C GLY A 449 21.87 0.41 7.14
N LEU A 450 21.02 -0.16 8.01
CA LEU A 450 21.36 -0.36 9.43
C LEU A 450 22.52 -1.33 9.60
N ALA A 451 22.53 -2.43 8.84
CA ALA A 451 23.59 -3.44 8.90
C ALA A 451 24.95 -2.84 8.51
N MET A 452 24.95 -2.03 7.46
CA MET A 452 26.09 -1.25 7.03
C MET A 452 26.54 -0.31 8.16
N ALA A 453 25.64 0.51 8.72
CA ALA A 453 25.97 1.38 9.85
C ALA A 453 26.54 0.62 11.06
N ARG A 454 25.95 -0.50 11.45
CA ARG A 454 26.47 -1.34 12.55
C ARG A 454 27.86 -1.87 12.24
N TYR A 455 28.10 -2.35 11.02
CA TYR A 455 29.45 -2.78 10.59
C TYR A 455 30.46 -1.64 10.75
N TRP A 456 30.14 -0.47 10.20
CA TRP A 456 30.96 0.73 10.23
C TRP A 456 31.29 1.20 11.65
N PHE A 457 30.35 1.05 12.59
CA PHE A 457 30.55 1.38 14.01
C PHE A 457 31.06 0.20 14.86
N GLY A 458 31.56 -0.87 14.24
CA GLY A 458 32.24 -1.99 14.90
C GLY A 458 31.32 -3.14 15.37
N GLY A 459 30.02 -3.08 15.11
CA GLY A 459 29.03 -4.11 15.45
C GLY A 459 28.87 -5.19 14.38
N ALA A 460 29.88 -6.05 14.18
CA ALA A 460 29.82 -7.13 13.17
C ALA A 460 28.64 -8.09 13.36
N THR A 461 28.38 -8.55 14.59
CA THR A 461 27.35 -9.55 14.86
C THR A 461 25.95 -9.06 14.49
N GLU A 462 25.62 -7.81 14.86
CA GLU A 462 24.36 -7.17 14.47
C GLU A 462 24.28 -6.98 12.96
N SER A 463 25.38 -6.55 12.32
CA SER A 463 25.45 -6.41 10.86
C SER A 463 25.15 -7.72 10.12
N ILE A 464 25.69 -8.85 10.59
CA ILE A 464 25.44 -10.16 9.97
C ILE A 464 23.95 -10.54 10.06
N SER A 465 23.32 -10.33 11.22
CA SER A 465 21.91 -10.63 11.42
C SER A 465 21.02 -9.79 10.50
N LEU A 466 21.29 -8.47 10.44
CA LEU A 466 20.53 -7.54 9.61
C LEU A 466 20.71 -7.79 8.10
N HIS A 467 21.92 -8.10 7.63
CA HIS A 467 22.13 -8.49 6.22
C HIS A 467 21.44 -9.81 5.89
N THR A 468 21.46 -10.77 6.81
CA THR A 468 20.74 -12.05 6.62
C THR A 468 19.24 -11.83 6.50
N ARG A 469 18.69 -10.91 7.30
CA ARG A 469 17.30 -10.47 7.18
C ARG A 469 17.03 -9.78 5.83
N ALA A 470 17.89 -8.86 5.41
CA ALA A 470 17.75 -8.16 4.12
C ALA A 470 17.72 -9.14 2.93
N ILE A 471 18.65 -10.11 2.90
CA ILE A 471 18.73 -11.14 1.86
C ILE A 471 17.47 -12.03 1.88
N ARG A 472 16.93 -12.36 3.06
CA ARG A 472 15.68 -13.14 3.18
C ARG A 472 14.47 -12.36 2.66
N LEU A 473 14.43 -11.04 2.91
CA LEU A 473 13.34 -10.17 2.46
C LEU A 473 13.38 -9.94 0.94
N SER A 474 14.57 -9.83 0.36
CA SER A 474 14.72 -9.65 -1.08
C SER A 474 15.85 -10.53 -1.64
N PRO A 475 15.57 -11.80 -1.96
CA PRO A 475 16.57 -12.74 -2.47
C PRO A 475 16.99 -12.47 -3.92
N TYR A 476 16.31 -11.54 -4.60
CA TYR A 476 16.61 -11.09 -5.97
C TYR A 476 16.84 -9.56 -6.01
N ASP A 477 17.30 -8.97 -4.90
CA ASP A 477 17.55 -7.53 -4.81
C ASP A 477 18.58 -7.09 -5.87
N PRO A 478 18.37 -5.97 -6.59
CA PRO A 478 19.35 -5.45 -7.55
C PRO A 478 20.73 -5.14 -6.95
N GLN A 479 20.81 -4.99 -5.63
CA GLN A 479 22.03 -4.74 -4.87
C GLN A 479 22.44 -5.95 -4.00
N LEU A 480 21.96 -7.16 -4.29
CA LEU A 480 22.27 -8.36 -3.52
C LEU A 480 23.79 -8.59 -3.36
N TRP A 481 24.57 -8.27 -4.38
CA TRP A 481 26.04 -8.28 -4.32
C TRP A 481 26.59 -7.45 -3.15
N ALA A 482 26.00 -6.28 -2.87
CA ALA A 482 26.43 -5.38 -1.80
C ALA A 482 26.08 -5.94 -0.41
N PHE A 483 24.97 -6.69 -0.31
CA PHE A 483 24.55 -7.32 0.94
C PHE A 483 25.52 -8.45 1.31
N HIS A 484 25.85 -9.31 0.35
CA HIS A 484 26.85 -10.37 0.54
C HIS A 484 28.26 -9.80 0.77
N PHE A 485 28.64 -8.75 0.03
CA PHE A 485 29.93 -8.06 0.22
C PHE A 485 30.09 -7.56 1.67
N LEU A 486 29.14 -6.80 2.19
CA LEU A 486 29.26 -6.26 3.55
C LEU A 486 29.12 -7.34 4.62
N ARG A 487 28.31 -8.37 4.40
CA ARG A 487 28.23 -9.51 5.33
C ARG A 487 29.53 -10.31 5.35
N SER A 488 30.20 -10.49 4.21
CA SER A 488 31.56 -11.05 4.12
C SER A 488 32.56 -10.26 4.95
N MET A 489 32.56 -8.93 4.80
CA MET A 489 33.43 -8.04 5.57
C MET A 489 33.17 -8.14 7.08
N ALA A 490 31.91 -8.27 7.49
CA ALA A 490 31.54 -8.48 8.89
C ALA A 490 31.99 -9.86 9.40
N TYR A 491 31.89 -10.93 8.60
CA TYR A 491 32.44 -12.25 8.94
C TYR A 491 33.96 -12.21 9.10
N SER A 492 34.69 -11.52 8.23
CA SER A 492 36.15 -11.35 8.37
C SER A 492 36.54 -10.60 9.64
N MET A 493 35.73 -9.63 10.09
CA MET A 493 35.96 -8.92 11.35
C MET A 493 35.83 -9.84 12.58
N LEU A 494 35.02 -10.91 12.48
CA LEU A 494 34.84 -11.93 13.52
C LEU A 494 35.73 -13.18 13.33
N ASP A 495 36.67 -13.16 12.39
CA ASP A 495 37.49 -14.33 12.00
C ASP A 495 36.67 -15.57 11.58
N GLN A 496 35.45 -15.35 11.08
CA GLN A 496 34.60 -16.39 10.46
C GLN A 496 34.92 -16.52 8.97
N LEU A 497 36.18 -16.87 8.67
CA LEU A 497 36.77 -16.69 7.33
C LEU A 497 36.16 -17.57 6.23
N ASP A 498 35.72 -18.79 6.55
CA ASP A 498 35.06 -19.66 5.57
C ASP A 498 33.75 -19.02 5.05
N LEU A 499 32.92 -18.50 5.98
CA LEU A 499 31.69 -17.78 5.63
C LEU A 499 31.98 -16.49 4.86
N ALA A 500 33.04 -15.77 5.24
CA ALA A 500 33.47 -14.57 4.53
C ALA A 500 33.84 -14.86 3.07
N ILE A 501 34.62 -15.94 2.83
CA ILE A 501 35.00 -16.37 1.48
C ILE A 501 33.76 -16.77 0.67
N THR A 502 32.83 -17.53 1.26
CA THR A 502 31.59 -17.92 0.58
C THR A 502 30.78 -16.71 0.14
N ASP A 503 30.53 -15.76 1.04
CA ASP A 503 29.74 -14.57 0.71
C ASP A 503 30.46 -13.67 -0.31
N ALA A 504 31.79 -13.51 -0.22
CA ALA A 504 32.53 -12.72 -1.20
C ALA A 504 32.44 -13.33 -2.61
N LYS A 505 32.49 -14.67 -2.72
CA LYS A 505 32.31 -15.37 -4.00
C LYS A 505 30.90 -15.19 -4.57
N VAL A 506 29.87 -15.26 -3.74
CA VAL A 506 28.48 -14.98 -4.16
C VAL A 506 28.39 -13.53 -4.66
N ALA A 507 28.94 -12.56 -3.93
CA ALA A 507 28.95 -11.16 -4.35
C ALA A 507 29.64 -10.94 -5.72
N ILE A 508 30.76 -11.62 -5.98
CA ILE A 508 31.45 -11.57 -7.29
C ILE A 508 30.60 -12.22 -8.39
N GLN A 509 29.88 -13.30 -8.11
CA GLN A 509 28.98 -13.94 -9.09
C GLN A 509 27.82 -13.03 -9.47
N GLU A 510 27.22 -12.37 -8.48
CA GLU A 510 26.13 -11.40 -8.69
C GLU A 510 26.61 -10.16 -9.45
N LYS A 511 27.83 -9.66 -9.14
CA LYS A 511 28.39 -8.48 -9.79
C LYS A 511 29.89 -8.62 -10.06
N SER A 512 30.21 -9.22 -11.21
CA SER A 512 31.59 -9.53 -11.59
C SER A 512 32.42 -8.33 -12.06
N ASP A 513 31.77 -7.21 -12.38
CA ASP A 513 32.39 -5.96 -12.85
C ASP A 513 32.69 -4.97 -11.71
N GLU A 514 32.47 -5.37 -10.45
CA GLU A 514 32.72 -4.54 -9.26
C GLU A 514 33.96 -5.01 -8.49
N PHE A 515 34.82 -4.07 -8.09
CA PHE A 515 36.10 -4.38 -7.45
C PHE A 515 35.98 -4.68 -5.95
N LEU A 516 34.96 -4.12 -5.28
CA LEU A 516 34.76 -4.25 -3.82
C LEU A 516 34.59 -5.72 -3.35
N PRO A 517 33.75 -6.57 -3.99
CA PRO A 517 33.69 -7.99 -3.66
C PRO A 517 35.02 -8.73 -3.83
N CYS A 518 35.80 -8.37 -4.85
CA CYS A 518 37.12 -8.96 -5.09
C CYS A 518 38.12 -8.60 -3.97
N LEU A 519 38.06 -7.36 -3.45
CA LEU A 519 38.86 -6.97 -2.28
C LEU A 519 38.44 -7.72 -1.01
N ALA A 520 37.13 -7.92 -0.79
CA ALA A 520 36.64 -8.70 0.35
C ALA A 520 37.14 -10.16 0.28
N LEU A 521 37.10 -10.78 -0.90
CA LEU A 521 37.66 -12.12 -1.11
C LEU A 521 39.18 -12.14 -0.87
N ALA A 522 39.90 -11.15 -1.40
CA ALA A 522 41.35 -11.04 -1.22
C ALA A 522 41.74 -10.98 0.27
N VAL A 523 41.02 -10.17 1.06
CA VAL A 523 41.21 -10.04 2.50
C VAL A 523 40.90 -11.34 3.22
N ALA A 524 39.74 -11.94 2.98
CA ALA A 524 39.33 -13.16 3.67
C ALA A 524 40.29 -14.33 3.37
N CYS A 525 40.76 -14.46 2.12
CA CYS A 525 41.76 -15.44 1.72
C CYS A 525 43.14 -15.16 2.34
N SER A 526 43.57 -13.90 2.42
CA SER A 526 44.83 -13.56 3.09
C SER A 526 44.78 -13.89 4.58
N LEU A 527 43.68 -13.56 5.26
CA LEU A 527 43.49 -13.85 6.69
C LEU A 527 43.43 -15.35 6.97
N SER A 528 42.97 -16.18 6.02
CA SER A 528 42.94 -17.64 6.13
C SER A 528 44.23 -18.32 5.64
N ASN A 529 45.27 -17.54 5.32
CA ASN A 529 46.53 -17.99 4.73
C ASN A 529 46.42 -18.66 3.34
N ASN A 530 45.30 -18.47 2.64
CA ASN A 530 45.11 -18.89 1.26
C ASN A 530 45.59 -17.79 0.29
N TYR A 531 46.90 -17.52 0.33
CA TYR A 531 47.49 -16.39 -0.37
C TYR A 531 47.41 -16.48 -1.90
N ASP A 532 47.36 -17.69 -2.49
CA ASP A 532 47.25 -17.84 -3.94
C ASP A 532 45.90 -17.37 -4.46
N GLU A 533 44.82 -17.78 -3.79
CA GLU A 533 43.47 -17.29 -4.10
C GLU A 533 43.33 -15.80 -3.77
N GLY A 534 43.91 -15.35 -2.65
CA GLY A 534 43.92 -13.93 -2.28
C GLY A 534 44.61 -13.04 -3.31
N ARG A 535 45.76 -13.46 -3.85
CA ARG A 535 46.46 -12.76 -4.94
C ARG A 535 45.68 -12.82 -6.26
N ALA A 536 44.95 -13.90 -6.53
CA ALA A 536 44.09 -13.98 -7.72
C ALA A 536 42.92 -12.98 -7.63
N ALA A 537 42.24 -12.94 -6.48
CA ALA A 537 41.16 -12.00 -6.21
C ALA A 537 41.65 -10.54 -6.26
N TYR A 538 42.80 -10.24 -5.65
CA TYR A 538 43.40 -8.91 -5.72
C TYR A 538 43.75 -8.49 -7.16
N ARG A 539 44.32 -9.39 -7.97
CA ARG A 539 44.59 -9.11 -9.40
C ARG A 539 43.32 -8.79 -10.18
N GLN A 540 42.22 -9.48 -9.89
CA GLN A 540 40.92 -9.15 -10.49
C GLN A 540 40.45 -7.76 -10.05
N ALA A 541 40.53 -7.43 -8.75
CA ALA A 541 40.19 -6.11 -8.24
C ALA A 541 41.03 -5.00 -8.91
N SER A 542 42.35 -5.20 -9.03
CA SER A 542 43.28 -4.25 -9.65
C SER A 542 43.08 -4.11 -11.17
N ALA A 543 42.63 -5.16 -11.85
CA ALA A 543 42.25 -5.08 -13.26
C ALA A 543 40.99 -4.22 -13.48
N LEU A 544 40.03 -4.28 -12.54
CA LEU A 544 38.82 -3.45 -12.55
C LEU A 544 39.09 -2.02 -12.09
N ARG A 545 40.04 -1.85 -11.15
CA ARG A 545 40.43 -0.56 -10.60
C ARG A 545 41.97 -0.44 -10.49
N PRO A 546 42.64 0.08 -11.53
CA PRO A 546 44.10 0.19 -11.56
C PRO A 546 44.69 1.13 -10.51
N GLU A 547 43.90 2.07 -9.98
CA GLU A 547 44.33 3.06 -8.98
C GLU A 547 44.33 2.53 -7.54
N LEU A 548 44.10 1.23 -7.34
CA LEU A 548 44.06 0.63 -6.00
C LEU A 548 45.44 0.69 -5.33
N SER A 549 45.50 1.45 -4.24
CA SER A 549 46.63 1.54 -3.32
C SER A 549 46.15 1.78 -1.89
N VAL A 550 47.06 1.68 -0.92
CA VAL A 550 46.78 2.05 0.48
C VAL A 550 46.35 3.53 0.54
N ALA A 551 47.02 4.41 -0.20
CA ALA A 551 46.64 5.82 -0.29
C ALA A 551 45.22 6.00 -0.85
N TYR A 552 44.86 5.28 -1.92
CA TYR A 552 43.51 5.32 -2.48
C TYR A 552 42.46 4.84 -1.47
N ILE A 553 42.66 3.69 -0.83
CA ILE A 553 41.72 3.14 0.16
C ILE A 553 41.57 4.09 1.34
N ASN A 554 42.67 4.68 1.83
CA ASN A 554 42.58 5.69 2.88
C ASN A 554 41.82 6.93 2.39
N SER A 555 42.09 7.46 1.20
CA SER A 555 41.38 8.66 0.71
C SER A 555 39.88 8.43 0.52
N THR A 556 39.47 7.20 0.23
CA THR A 556 38.08 6.84 -0.08
C THR A 556 37.31 6.31 1.13
N MET A 557 37.95 5.53 2.01
CA MET A 557 37.34 4.75 3.09
C MET A 557 37.84 5.13 4.51
N SER A 558 38.78 6.08 4.67
CA SER A 558 39.43 6.36 5.99
C SER A 558 38.52 6.87 7.10
N GLN A 559 37.37 7.48 6.81
CA GLN A 559 36.59 8.16 7.85
C GLN A 559 35.84 7.21 8.80
N VAL A 560 35.75 5.91 8.49
CA VAL A 560 34.77 5.03 9.16
C VAL A 560 35.35 3.68 9.60
N HIS A 561 36.65 3.59 9.85
CA HIS A 561 37.21 2.35 10.37
C HIS A 561 38.15 2.60 11.54
N GLY A 562 37.75 2.12 12.72
CA GLY A 562 38.61 1.99 13.88
C GLY A 562 39.67 0.88 13.71
N PRO A 563 39.92 0.04 14.73
CA PRO A 563 41.04 -0.94 14.76
C PRO A 563 41.10 -1.96 13.61
N TYR A 564 39.99 -2.23 12.91
CA TYR A 564 39.95 -3.23 11.84
C TYR A 564 40.62 -2.76 10.53
N MET A 565 40.72 -1.44 10.27
CA MET A 565 41.36 -0.95 9.03
C MET A 565 42.81 -1.38 8.91
N THR A 566 43.54 -1.38 10.03
CA THR A 566 44.93 -1.84 10.05
C THR A 566 45.00 -3.31 9.63
N LYS A 567 44.16 -4.17 10.22
CA LYS A 567 44.07 -5.60 9.84
C LYS A 567 43.68 -5.78 8.37
N TYR A 568 42.75 -4.97 7.88
CA TYR A 568 42.29 -4.98 6.49
C TYR A 568 43.41 -4.62 5.50
N LEU A 569 44.11 -3.51 5.73
CA LEU A 569 45.22 -3.07 4.88
C LEU A 569 46.40 -4.04 4.95
N ASP A 570 46.72 -4.59 6.12
CA ASP A 570 47.79 -5.57 6.27
C ASP A 570 47.49 -6.87 5.49
N ALA A 571 46.23 -7.33 5.51
CA ALA A 571 45.79 -8.44 4.70
C ALA A 571 45.93 -8.16 3.20
N LEU A 572 45.57 -6.95 2.74
CA LEU A 572 45.73 -6.56 1.33
C LEU A 572 47.20 -6.42 0.92
N ARG A 573 48.07 -5.89 1.79
CA ARG A 573 49.52 -5.82 1.56
C ARG A 573 50.12 -7.21 1.33
N ALA A 574 49.71 -8.19 2.13
CA ALA A 574 50.18 -9.58 2.01
C ALA A 574 49.84 -10.24 0.66
N VAL A 575 48.85 -9.71 -0.07
CA VAL A 575 48.45 -10.18 -1.41
C VAL A 575 48.80 -9.21 -2.54
N GLY A 576 49.58 -8.16 -2.25
CA GLY A 576 50.24 -7.32 -3.26
C GLY A 576 49.66 -5.92 -3.48
N LEU A 577 48.89 -5.37 -2.53
CA LEU A 577 48.46 -3.97 -2.57
C LEU A 577 49.65 -3.01 -2.42
N PRO A 578 49.87 -2.04 -3.34
CA PRO A 578 50.92 -1.04 -3.23
C PRO A 578 50.55 0.08 -2.24
N GLU A 579 51.56 0.80 -1.74
CA GLU A 579 51.33 1.94 -0.84
C GLU A 579 50.79 3.18 -1.58
N GLU A 580 51.31 3.47 -2.78
CA GLU A 580 50.94 4.63 -3.62
C GLU A 580 50.18 4.22 -4.88
#